data_AF-A0A3E3E606-F1
#
_entry.id   AF-A0A3E3E606-F1
#
_cell.length_a   1.000
_cell.length_b   1.000
_cell.length_c   1.000
_cell.angle_alpha   90.00
_cell.angle_beta   90.00
_cell.angle_gamma   90.00
#
_symmetry.space_group_name_H-M   'P 1'
#
loop_
_entity.id
_entity.type
_entity.pdbx_description
1 polymer ?
#
loop_
_entity_poly.entity_id
_entity_poly.type
_entity_poly.pdbx_seq_one_letter_code
_entity_poly.pdbx_strand_id
1 'polypeptide(L)'
;MKFGNKDNKYIILKNGNNYGFIFGTVITFIVFVLLITSEMWLPDDRTEMIKNNNTEMYFYMINLETGDYYVDYENNLAEIHLKQYVGDVDKKYSLKFNVYDSYGNKLPTMLIDGNKERDNDDENESSPYNMKSILQIGIPDDLYYLRIDVVQKDNTIQQIFIDYRNIKEKKILEKGKDYLKNYENELIKMNTLDYEINESKIAIEDIKQSIKDYNNLPDDQKALNPDGLNNLNNDLNTENDTLQNLEKGLKKQKKIVEKLEDVPFTVGDKK
;
A
#
# COMPACT_ATOMS: atom_id res chain seq x y z
N MET A 1 -40.14 65.13 -37.93
CA MET A 1 -41.43 64.73 -38.51
C MET A 1 -42.42 64.51 -37.37
N LYS A 2 -43.55 65.24 -37.37
CA LYS A 2 -44.66 65.00 -36.42
C LYS A 2 -45.67 64.09 -37.11
N PHE A 3 -45.89 62.90 -36.53
CA PHE A 3 -47.13 62.17 -36.70
C PHE A 3 -48.02 62.50 -35.50
N GLY A 4 -49.22 63.01 -35.77
CA GLY A 4 -50.25 63.17 -34.75
C GLY A 4 -51.31 62.09 -34.92
N ASN A 5 -51.80 61.54 -33.80
CA ASN A 5 -53.24 61.39 -33.61
C ASN A 5 -53.60 61.35 -32.12
N LYS A 6 -54.42 62.33 -31.73
CA LYS A 6 -55.51 62.33 -30.73
C LYS A 6 -55.39 61.32 -29.58
N ASP A 7 -54.62 61.71 -28.56
CA ASP A 7 -54.97 61.62 -27.14
C ASP A 7 -53.78 62.19 -26.36
N ASN A 8 -53.97 63.34 -25.72
CA ASN A 8 -52.95 64.02 -24.91
C ASN A 8 -52.66 63.23 -23.61
N LYS A 9 -52.16 62.00 -23.71
CA LYS A 9 -51.57 61.27 -22.60
C LYS A 9 -50.05 61.32 -22.77
N TYR A 10 -49.42 62.21 -22.02
CA TYR A 10 -47.96 62.15 -21.86
C TYR A 10 -47.60 60.76 -21.33
N ILE A 11 -46.73 60.04 -22.04
CA ILE A 11 -46.16 58.80 -21.53
C ILE A 11 -45.23 59.20 -20.37
N ILE A 12 -45.70 59.03 -19.13
CA ILE A 12 -44.86 59.20 -17.95
C ILE A 12 -44.04 57.92 -17.83
N LEU A 13 -42.77 57.99 -18.24
CA LEU A 13 -41.79 56.96 -17.94
C LEU A 13 -41.62 56.92 -16.41
N LYS A 14 -42.16 55.89 -15.75
CA LYS A 14 -41.83 55.62 -14.35
C LYS A 14 -40.33 55.35 -14.27
N ASN A 15 -39.62 56.05 -13.38
CA ASN A 15 -38.22 55.73 -13.06
C ASN A 15 -38.13 54.28 -12.61
N GLY A 16 -37.69 53.40 -13.52
CA GLY A 16 -37.51 51.98 -13.29
C GLY A 16 -36.25 51.74 -12.47
N ASN A 17 -36.31 52.03 -11.17
CA ASN A 17 -35.23 51.71 -10.25
C ASN A 17 -35.30 50.23 -9.88
N ASN A 18 -34.72 49.40 -10.75
CA ASN A 18 -34.73 47.95 -10.61
C ASN A 18 -33.57 47.45 -9.72
N TYR A 19 -33.41 48.08 -8.55
CA TYR A 19 -32.27 47.82 -7.65
C TYR A 19 -32.14 46.36 -7.24
N GLY A 20 -33.26 45.64 -7.08
CA GLY A 20 -33.23 44.19 -6.79
C GLY A 20 -32.61 43.37 -7.92
N PHE A 21 -32.93 43.70 -9.17
CA PHE A 21 -32.31 43.04 -10.33
C PHE A 21 -30.82 43.37 -10.41
N ILE A 22 -30.44 44.64 -10.25
CA ILE A 22 -29.05 45.11 -10.28
C ILE A 22 -28.23 44.45 -9.17
N PHE A 23 -28.75 44.42 -7.95
CA PHE A 23 -28.08 43.80 -6.80
C PHE A 23 -27.92 42.29 -7.01
N GLY A 24 -28.95 41.63 -7.55
CA GLY A 24 -28.88 40.22 -7.94
C GLY A 24 -27.80 39.97 -9.01
N THR A 25 -27.71 40.82 -10.04
CA THR A 25 -26.69 40.66 -11.09
C THR A 25 -25.28 40.88 -10.53
N VAL A 26 -25.09 41.86 -9.64
CA VAL A 26 -23.79 42.13 -9.01
C VAL A 26 -23.34 40.96 -8.13
N ILE A 27 -24.21 40.37 -7.32
CA ILE A 27 -23.87 39.19 -6.52
C ILE A 27 -23.48 38.02 -7.41
N THR A 28 -24.26 37.75 -8.46
CA THR A 28 -23.95 36.67 -9.41
C THR A 28 -22.58 36.89 -10.07
N PHE A 29 -22.26 38.13 -10.47
CA PHE A 29 -20.94 38.45 -11.01
C PHE A 29 -19.82 38.25 -9.99
N ILE A 30 -20.01 38.65 -8.73
CA ILE A 30 -19.02 38.44 -7.66
C ILE A 30 -18.79 36.94 -7.45
N VAL A 31 -19.85 36.13 -7.38
CA VAL A 31 -19.74 34.67 -7.24
C VAL A 31 -19.02 34.07 -8.45
N PHE A 32 -19.34 34.51 -9.66
CA PHE A 32 -18.69 34.03 -10.89
C PHE A 32 -17.21 34.40 -10.94
N VAL A 33 -16.86 35.63 -10.56
CA VAL A 33 -15.48 36.10 -10.45
C VAL A 33 -14.75 35.27 -9.39
N LEU A 34 -15.32 35.08 -8.20
CA LEU A 34 -14.72 34.28 -7.15
C LEU A 34 -14.47 32.83 -7.59
N LEU A 35 -15.41 32.22 -8.32
CA LEU A 35 -15.25 30.88 -8.88
C LEU A 35 -14.18 30.80 -9.98
N ILE A 36 -14.03 31.84 -10.80
CA ILE A 36 -12.96 31.91 -11.81
C ILE A 36 -11.60 32.15 -11.15
N THR A 37 -11.53 33.01 -10.12
CA THR A 37 -10.27 33.37 -9.45
C THR A 37 -9.82 32.35 -8.42
N SER A 38 -10.69 31.45 -7.96
CA SER A 38 -10.33 30.47 -6.94
C SER A 38 -9.48 29.31 -7.46
N GLU A 39 -9.15 29.29 -8.76
CA GLU A 39 -8.44 28.19 -9.44
C GLU A 39 -9.11 26.81 -9.27
N MET A 40 -10.29 26.72 -8.65
CA MET A 40 -10.99 25.47 -8.34
C MET A 40 -11.57 24.77 -9.57
N TRP A 41 -11.58 25.41 -10.74
CA TRP A 41 -12.35 24.95 -11.92
C TRP A 41 -11.51 24.68 -13.17
N LEU A 42 -10.27 25.12 -13.22
CA LEU A 42 -9.41 24.87 -14.37
C LEU A 42 -8.56 23.62 -14.08
N PRO A 43 -8.60 22.59 -14.94
CA PRO A 43 -7.64 21.50 -14.83
C PRO A 43 -6.24 22.10 -14.92
N ASP A 44 -5.34 21.64 -14.04
CA ASP A 44 -3.97 22.12 -13.99
C ASP A 44 -3.31 21.94 -15.37
N ASP A 45 -2.96 23.07 -15.99
CA ASP A 45 -2.42 23.15 -17.35
C ASP A 45 -0.90 22.98 -17.40
N ARG A 46 -0.26 22.88 -16.24
CA ARG A 46 1.17 22.60 -16.14
C ARG A 46 1.49 21.23 -16.75
N THR A 47 2.66 21.12 -17.37
CA THR A 47 3.10 19.94 -18.13
C THR A 47 3.25 18.73 -17.21
N GLU A 48 2.58 17.62 -17.52
CA GLU A 48 2.73 16.39 -16.74
C GLU A 48 4.17 15.86 -16.79
N MET A 49 4.74 15.63 -15.62
CA MET A 49 6.10 15.12 -15.49
C MET A 49 6.06 13.59 -15.40
N ILE A 50 6.12 12.93 -16.56
CA ILE A 50 6.06 11.47 -16.65
C ILE A 50 7.41 10.93 -17.12
N LYS A 51 8.22 10.43 -16.18
CA LYS A 51 9.43 9.67 -16.52
C LYS A 51 9.64 8.55 -15.50
N ASN A 52 9.69 7.32 -16.01
CA ASN A 52 10.03 6.10 -15.25
C ASN A 52 9.09 5.80 -14.06
N ASN A 53 7.84 6.26 -14.13
CA ASN A 53 6.82 5.96 -13.13
C ASN A 53 6.40 4.48 -13.24
N ASN A 54 6.52 3.68 -12.18
CA ASN A 54 6.32 2.23 -12.21
C ASN A 54 7.23 1.48 -13.21
N THR A 55 8.55 1.68 -13.14
CA THR A 55 9.48 1.00 -14.06
C THR A 55 10.62 0.30 -13.32
N GLU A 56 11.15 -0.74 -13.96
CA GLU A 56 12.40 -1.38 -13.55
C GLU A 56 13.59 -0.51 -13.97
N MET A 57 14.47 -0.22 -13.02
CA MET A 57 15.76 0.44 -13.25
C MET A 57 16.89 -0.56 -13.03
N TYR A 58 17.81 -0.61 -13.99
CA TYR A 58 18.94 -1.53 -13.97
C TYR A 58 20.21 -0.79 -13.56
N PHE A 59 20.79 -1.22 -12.46
CA PHE A 59 22.09 -0.79 -11.96
C PHE A 59 23.07 -1.96 -12.01
N TYR A 60 24.36 -1.70 -11.80
CA TYR A 60 25.32 -2.79 -11.77
C TYR A 60 25.00 -3.76 -10.62
N MET A 61 24.61 -4.99 -10.93
CA MET A 61 24.21 -6.04 -9.97
C MET A 61 22.99 -5.73 -9.10
N ILE A 62 22.23 -4.66 -9.40
CA ILE A 62 21.00 -4.32 -8.68
C ILE A 62 19.90 -3.99 -9.68
N ASN A 63 18.75 -4.64 -9.57
CA ASN A 63 17.54 -4.21 -10.26
C ASN A 63 16.60 -3.60 -9.23
N LEU A 64 16.13 -2.39 -9.51
CA LEU A 64 15.19 -1.67 -8.65
C LEU A 64 13.86 -1.53 -9.38
N GLU A 65 12.81 -2.12 -8.82
CA GLU A 65 11.44 -1.96 -9.26
C GLU A 65 10.73 -0.98 -8.32
N THR A 66 10.02 -0.03 -8.90
CA THR A 66 9.15 0.90 -8.16
C THR A 66 7.70 0.46 -8.31
N GLY A 67 7.01 0.28 -7.19
CA GLY A 67 5.58 -0.04 -7.14
C GLY A 67 4.72 1.18 -6.84
N ASP A 68 3.62 0.95 -6.13
CA ASP A 68 2.64 1.99 -5.79
C ASP A 68 3.26 3.19 -5.01
N TYR A 69 2.65 4.35 -5.23
CA TYR A 69 2.98 5.62 -4.60
C TYR A 69 1.74 6.19 -3.89
N TYR A 70 1.92 6.63 -2.64
CA TYR A 70 0.86 7.21 -1.82
C TYR A 70 1.25 8.56 -1.24
N VAL A 71 0.24 9.40 -0.98
CA VAL A 71 0.42 10.69 -0.32
C VAL A 71 -0.63 10.92 0.76
N ASP A 72 -0.19 11.51 1.86
CA ASP A 72 -1.00 12.03 2.96
C ASP A 72 -0.69 13.51 3.13
N TYR A 73 -1.55 14.36 2.55
CA TYR A 73 -1.43 15.81 2.68
C TYR A 73 -1.76 16.33 4.08
N GLU A 74 -2.47 15.56 4.92
CA GLU A 74 -2.74 15.99 6.31
C GLU A 74 -1.50 15.84 7.19
N ASN A 75 -0.74 14.77 6.98
CA ASN A 75 0.49 14.48 7.72
C ASN A 75 1.78 14.93 6.99
N ASN A 76 1.66 15.50 5.79
CA ASN A 76 2.79 15.91 4.95
C ASN A 76 3.78 14.77 4.67
N LEU A 77 3.25 13.58 4.38
CA LEU A 77 4.02 12.37 4.12
C LEU A 77 3.69 11.78 2.76
N ALA A 78 4.71 11.22 2.09
CA ALA A 78 4.55 10.39 0.92
C ALA A 78 5.30 9.07 1.09
N GLU A 79 4.78 8.02 0.47
CA GLU A 79 5.34 6.67 0.52
C GLU A 79 5.50 6.08 -0.87
N ILE A 80 6.63 5.40 -1.05
CA ILE A 80 6.97 4.72 -2.29
C ILE A 80 7.38 3.30 -1.95
N HIS A 81 6.70 2.34 -2.56
CA HIS A 81 7.05 0.94 -2.42
C HIS A 81 8.13 0.56 -3.44
N LEU A 82 9.18 -0.09 -2.96
CA LEU A 82 10.35 -0.46 -3.75
C LEU A 82 10.60 -1.96 -3.60
N LYS A 83 11.07 -2.60 -4.67
CA LYS A 83 11.60 -3.95 -4.63
C LYS A 83 12.97 -3.96 -5.29
N GLN A 84 13.95 -4.49 -4.58
CA GLN A 84 15.34 -4.58 -5.01
C GLN A 84 15.72 -6.03 -5.19
N TYR A 85 16.25 -6.38 -6.35
CA TYR A 85 16.99 -7.62 -6.56
C TYR A 85 18.48 -7.31 -6.56
N VAL A 86 19.26 -8.01 -5.74
CA VAL A 86 20.71 -7.86 -5.63
C VAL A 86 21.38 -9.16 -6.06
N GLY A 87 22.15 -9.10 -7.15
CA GLY A 87 22.76 -10.28 -7.77
C GLY A 87 24.13 -10.69 -7.22
N ASP A 88 24.88 -9.77 -6.60
CA ASP A 88 26.23 -10.03 -6.07
C ASP A 88 26.45 -9.20 -4.79
N VAL A 89 26.44 -9.88 -3.64
CA VAL A 89 26.48 -9.23 -2.31
C VAL A 89 27.91 -8.84 -1.91
N ASP A 90 28.92 -9.53 -2.44
CA ASP A 90 30.33 -9.34 -2.07
C ASP A 90 30.84 -7.95 -2.47
N LYS A 91 30.23 -7.34 -3.49
CA LYS A 91 30.66 -6.04 -4.01
C LYS A 91 30.01 -4.82 -3.33
N LYS A 92 29.18 -5.01 -2.29
CA LYS A 92 28.58 -3.93 -1.46
C LYS A 92 28.11 -2.72 -2.27
N TYR A 93 27.36 -2.96 -3.35
CA TYR A 93 26.66 -1.88 -4.02
C TYR A 93 25.42 -1.51 -3.21
N SER A 94 25.28 -0.23 -2.87
CA SER A 94 24.12 0.31 -2.17
C SER A 94 23.51 1.42 -3.01
N LEU A 95 22.19 1.42 -3.15
CA LEU A 95 21.48 2.55 -3.72
C LEU A 95 21.28 3.63 -2.66
N LYS A 96 21.45 4.89 -3.06
CA LYS A 96 21.09 6.07 -2.28
C LYS A 96 19.97 6.80 -2.99
N PHE A 97 19.00 7.25 -2.22
CA PHE A 97 17.85 7.98 -2.72
C PHE A 97 17.97 9.45 -2.29
N ASN A 98 18.01 10.35 -3.26
CA ASN A 98 17.90 11.78 -3.00
C ASN A 98 16.60 12.27 -3.63
N VAL A 99 15.72 12.84 -2.81
CA VAL A 99 14.40 13.29 -3.25
C VAL A 99 14.36 14.81 -3.22
N TYR A 100 13.76 15.39 -4.25
CA TYR A 100 13.62 16.82 -4.44
C TYR A 100 12.18 17.19 -4.79
N ASP A 101 11.74 18.37 -4.36
CA ASP A 101 10.49 18.97 -4.81
C ASP A 101 10.63 19.60 -6.20
N SER A 102 9.53 20.20 -6.68
CA SER A 102 9.46 20.90 -7.96
C SER A 102 10.36 22.13 -8.07
N TYR A 103 10.78 22.70 -6.94
CA TYR A 103 11.66 23.86 -6.86
C TYR A 103 13.15 23.48 -6.72
N GLY A 104 13.44 22.19 -6.58
CA GLY A 104 14.80 21.67 -6.42
C GLY A 104 15.29 21.64 -4.97
N ASN A 105 14.42 21.86 -3.98
CA ASN A 105 14.76 21.69 -2.57
C ASN A 105 14.85 20.21 -2.22
N LYS A 106 15.88 19.82 -1.47
CA LYS A 106 16.03 18.45 -1.01
C LYS A 106 15.04 18.16 0.11
N LEU A 107 14.25 17.09 -0.04
CA LEU A 107 13.26 16.66 0.93
C LEU A 107 13.86 15.68 1.95
N PRO A 108 13.33 15.65 3.19
CA PRO A 108 13.69 14.66 4.18
C PRO A 108 13.16 13.28 3.76
N THR A 109 13.99 12.26 3.91
CA THR A 109 13.67 10.90 3.44
C THR A 109 14.14 9.84 4.40
N MET A 110 13.40 8.74 4.47
CA MET A 110 13.72 7.57 5.26
C MET A 110 13.50 6.30 4.44
N LEU A 111 14.57 5.53 4.25
CA LEU A 111 14.49 4.20 3.64
C LEU A 111 14.25 3.17 4.75
N ILE A 112 13.21 2.37 4.59
CA ILE A 112 12.77 1.34 5.52
C ILE A 112 12.88 0.01 4.80
N ASP A 113 13.94 -0.73 5.11
CA ASP A 113 14.25 -2.01 4.46
C ASP A 113 13.57 -3.17 5.17
N GLY A 114 13.05 -4.10 4.39
CA GLY A 114 12.52 -5.38 4.85
C GLY A 114 13.61 -6.42 5.07
N ASN A 115 13.17 -7.66 5.16
CA ASN A 115 14.03 -8.84 5.19
C ASN A 115 14.62 -9.12 3.81
N LYS A 116 15.75 -9.82 3.81
CA LYS A 116 16.35 -10.34 2.58
C LYS A 116 15.73 -11.69 2.28
N GLU A 117 14.95 -11.75 1.21
CA GLU A 117 14.38 -12.98 0.67
C GLU A 117 15.39 -13.63 -0.28
N ARG A 118 15.82 -14.85 0.01
CA ARG A 118 16.77 -15.60 -0.82
C ARG A 118 16.04 -16.76 -1.49
N ASP A 119 16.32 -17.00 -2.76
CA ASP A 119 15.67 -18.05 -3.54
C ASP A 119 16.18 -19.47 -3.18
N ASN A 120 17.30 -19.57 -2.45
CA ASN A 120 17.88 -20.84 -2.00
C ASN A 120 18.06 -20.86 -0.47
N ASP A 121 17.95 -22.05 0.14
CA ASP A 121 18.29 -22.36 1.54
C ASP A 121 19.78 -22.09 1.90
N ASP A 122 20.56 -21.55 0.97
CA ASP A 122 21.91 -21.07 1.23
C ASP A 122 21.85 -19.84 2.13
N GLU A 123 22.04 -20.06 3.43
CA GLU A 123 22.25 -19.03 4.46
C GLU A 123 23.51 -18.18 4.23
N ASN A 124 24.28 -18.49 3.19
CA ASN A 124 25.51 -17.80 2.88
C ASN A 124 25.22 -16.32 2.59
N GLU A 125 25.93 -15.42 3.29
CA GLU A 125 25.67 -13.97 3.18
C GLU A 125 25.86 -13.43 1.76
N SER A 126 26.65 -14.14 0.94
CA SER A 126 27.02 -13.77 -0.42
C SER A 126 25.98 -14.14 -1.51
N SER A 127 24.89 -14.82 -1.15
CA SER A 127 23.88 -15.26 -2.13
C SER A 127 22.99 -14.12 -2.63
N PRO A 128 22.55 -14.14 -3.90
CA PRO A 128 21.58 -13.19 -4.43
C PRO A 128 20.31 -13.12 -3.56
N TYR A 129 19.72 -11.93 -3.45
CA TYR A 129 18.51 -11.75 -2.65
C TYR A 129 17.57 -10.69 -3.23
N ASN A 130 16.29 -10.87 -2.94
CA ASN A 130 15.25 -9.87 -3.08
C ASN A 130 15.05 -9.13 -1.75
N MET A 131 14.71 -7.85 -1.81
CA MET A 131 14.40 -7.05 -0.63
C MET A 131 13.32 -6.04 -0.97
N LYS A 132 12.26 -6.03 -0.17
CA LYS A 132 11.23 -4.99 -0.21
C LYS A 132 11.70 -3.81 0.63
N SER A 133 11.41 -2.60 0.18
CA SER A 133 11.68 -1.38 0.94
C SER A 133 10.54 -0.39 0.79
N ILE A 134 10.37 0.48 1.79
CA ILE A 134 9.50 1.66 1.71
C ILE A 134 10.40 2.89 1.79
N LEU A 135 10.27 3.80 0.82
CA LEU A 135 10.86 5.14 0.91
C LEU A 135 9.79 6.11 1.40
N GLN A 136 9.91 6.53 2.67
CA GLN A 136 9.09 7.60 3.25
C GLN A 136 9.73 8.96 3.00
N ILE A 137 8.90 9.94 2.63
CA ILE A 137 9.32 11.27 2.22
C ILE A 137 8.45 12.29 2.95
N GLY A 138 9.07 13.30 3.58
CA GLY A 138 8.33 14.48 4.04
C GLY A 138 8.11 15.44 2.88
N ILE A 139 6.86 15.80 2.60
CA ILE A 139 6.47 16.62 1.46
C ILE A 139 5.97 18.01 1.87
N PRO A 140 6.08 19.02 1.00
CA PRO A 140 5.46 20.33 1.23
C PRO A 140 3.96 20.30 0.89
N ASP A 141 3.20 21.27 1.44
CA ASP A 141 1.77 21.42 1.19
C ASP A 141 1.44 21.69 -0.29
N ASP A 142 2.36 22.31 -1.04
CA ASP A 142 2.19 22.72 -2.45
C ASP A 142 2.86 21.77 -3.45
N LEU A 143 2.96 20.48 -3.11
CA LEU A 143 3.62 19.47 -3.93
C LEU A 143 3.09 19.43 -5.37
N TYR A 144 3.98 19.67 -6.35
CA TYR A 144 3.67 19.52 -7.77
C TYR A 144 4.22 18.20 -8.34
N TYR A 145 5.52 17.92 -8.18
CA TYR A 145 6.07 16.60 -8.50
C TYR A 145 7.24 16.29 -7.58
N LEU A 146 7.51 14.99 -7.41
CA LEU A 146 8.71 14.49 -6.76
C LEU A 146 9.72 14.08 -7.81
N ARG A 147 10.96 14.56 -7.67
CA ARG A 147 12.11 14.02 -8.39
C ARG A 147 12.94 13.16 -7.46
N ILE A 148 13.19 11.92 -7.86
CA ILE A 148 13.99 10.97 -7.10
C ILE A 148 15.22 10.63 -7.93
N ASP A 149 16.39 11.02 -7.42
CA ASP A 149 17.66 10.59 -7.95
C ASP A 149 18.12 9.34 -7.20
N VAL A 150 18.12 8.20 -7.90
CA VAL A 150 18.64 6.93 -7.42
C VAL A 150 20.10 6.80 -7.84
N VAL A 151 21.00 6.78 -6.86
CA VAL A 151 22.45 6.87 -7.05
C VAL A 151 23.14 5.59 -6.58
N GLN A 152 23.91 4.97 -7.47
CA GLN A 152 24.85 3.89 -7.13
C GLN A 152 26.26 4.48 -6.90
N LYS A 153 27.06 3.83 -6.04
CA LYS A 153 28.40 4.32 -5.61
C LYS A 153 29.39 4.59 -6.77
N ASP A 154 29.16 4.01 -7.94
CA ASP A 154 29.95 4.22 -9.17
C ASP A 154 29.50 5.44 -10.00
N ASN A 155 28.63 6.29 -9.44
CA ASN A 155 28.01 7.47 -10.06
C ASN A 155 27.01 7.18 -11.18
N THR A 156 26.48 5.95 -11.27
CA THR A 156 25.28 5.71 -12.06
C THR A 156 24.09 6.39 -11.38
N ILE A 157 23.46 7.34 -12.07
CA ILE A 157 22.28 8.07 -11.58
C ILE A 157 21.11 7.78 -12.52
N GLN A 158 20.02 7.27 -11.98
CA GLN A 158 18.74 7.21 -12.67
C GLN A 158 17.71 8.05 -11.94
N GLN A 159 16.77 8.59 -12.71
CA GLN A 159 15.79 9.54 -12.20
C GLN A 159 14.39 9.01 -12.38
N ILE A 160 13.59 9.20 -11.34
CA ILE A 160 12.15 8.94 -11.33
C ILE A 160 11.46 10.29 -11.12
N PHE A 161 10.41 10.55 -11.90
CA PHE A 161 9.54 11.69 -11.70
C PHE A 161 8.13 11.18 -11.39
N ILE A 162 7.58 11.63 -10.27
CA ILE A 162 6.24 11.28 -9.83
C ILE A 162 5.43 12.56 -9.75
N ASP A 163 4.56 12.74 -10.72
CA ASP A 163 3.60 13.83 -10.76
C ASP A 163 2.49 13.61 -9.72
N TYR A 164 2.09 14.67 -8.99
CA TYR A 164 1.04 14.60 -7.97
C TYR A 164 -0.27 13.99 -8.48
N ARG A 165 -0.59 14.18 -9.77
CA ARG A 165 -1.80 13.62 -10.42
C ARG A 165 -1.80 12.10 -10.48
N ASN A 166 -0.62 11.48 -10.39
CA ASN A 166 -0.42 10.03 -10.46
C ASN A 166 -0.29 9.39 -9.08
N ILE A 167 -0.38 10.16 -8.00
CA ILE A 167 -0.25 9.67 -6.62
C ILE A 167 -1.64 9.39 -6.03
N LYS A 168 -1.77 8.27 -5.31
CA LYS A 168 -3.01 7.91 -4.62
C LYS A 168 -3.03 8.53 -3.23
N GLU A 169 -4.07 9.29 -2.91
CA GLU A 169 -4.27 9.79 -1.56
C GLU A 169 -4.62 8.66 -0.59
N LYS A 170 -3.93 8.63 0.55
CA LYS A 170 -4.12 7.65 1.60
C LYS A 170 -3.55 8.18 2.90
N LYS A 171 -4.20 7.85 4.02
CA LYS A 171 -3.62 8.10 5.34
C LYS A 171 -2.34 7.30 5.52
N ILE A 172 -1.26 7.98 5.88
CA ILE A 172 0.08 7.42 6.08
C ILE A 172 0.54 7.77 7.49
N LEU A 173 1.05 6.77 8.21
CA LEU A 173 1.76 6.99 9.47
C LEU A 173 3.27 7.00 9.25
N GLU A 174 3.97 7.82 10.02
CA GLU A 174 5.43 7.77 10.11
C GLU A 174 5.88 6.39 10.62
N LYS A 175 6.78 5.74 9.89
CA LYS A 175 7.22 4.36 10.15
C LYS A 175 8.65 4.36 10.67
N GLY A 176 8.94 3.50 11.64
CA GLY A 176 10.29 3.27 12.14
C GLY A 176 11.16 2.45 11.16
N LYS A 177 12.48 2.48 11.33
CA LYS A 177 13.44 1.76 10.45
C LYS A 177 13.19 0.26 10.37
N ASP A 178 12.74 -0.33 11.48
CA ASP A 178 12.52 -1.76 11.60
C ASP A 178 11.06 -2.17 11.32
N TYR A 179 10.21 -1.23 10.89
CA TYR A 179 8.79 -1.48 10.67
C TYR A 179 8.56 -2.64 9.70
N LEU A 180 9.19 -2.61 8.52
CA LEU A 180 8.92 -3.58 7.46
C LEU A 180 9.41 -4.98 7.86
N LYS A 181 10.58 -5.09 8.48
CA LYS A 181 11.09 -6.36 9.04
C LYS A 181 10.16 -6.93 10.10
N ASN A 182 9.70 -6.10 11.02
CA ASN A 182 8.77 -6.54 12.07
C ASN A 182 7.48 -7.05 11.44
N TYR A 183 6.91 -6.30 10.51
CA TYR A 183 5.69 -6.70 9.79
C TYR A 183 5.87 -8.04 9.06
N GLU A 184 6.93 -8.20 8.27
CA GLU A 184 7.22 -9.44 7.55
C GLU A 184 7.45 -10.63 8.50
N ASN A 185 8.15 -10.42 9.61
CA ASN A 185 8.34 -11.47 10.62
C ASN A 185 7.01 -11.91 11.26
N GLU A 186 6.10 -10.97 11.53
CA GLU A 186 4.78 -11.29 12.06
C GLU A 186 3.88 -11.98 11.01
N LEU A 187 4.03 -11.67 9.72
CA LEU A 187 3.39 -12.40 8.62
C LEU A 187 3.92 -13.83 8.49
N ILE A 188 5.23 -14.04 8.59
CA ILE A 188 5.84 -15.39 8.55
C ILE A 188 5.25 -16.24 9.67
N LYS A 189 5.23 -15.74 10.91
CA LYS A 189 4.62 -16.44 12.05
C LYS A 189 3.15 -16.79 11.82
N MET A 190 2.39 -15.88 11.20
CA MET A 190 0.98 -16.10 10.87
C MET A 190 0.83 -17.24 9.84
N ASN A 191 1.65 -17.24 8.80
CA ASN A 191 1.63 -18.26 7.76
C ASN A 191 2.07 -19.64 8.29
N THR A 192 3.07 -19.68 9.17
CA THR A 192 3.49 -20.92 9.85
C THR A 192 2.35 -21.50 10.67
N LEU A 193 1.64 -20.67 11.46
CA LEU A 193 0.47 -21.14 12.22
C LEU A 193 -0.66 -21.64 11.32
N ASP A 194 -0.91 -20.98 10.19
CA ASP A 194 -1.93 -21.42 9.23
C ASP A 194 -1.57 -22.76 8.60
N TYR A 195 -0.29 -22.97 8.26
CA TYR A 195 0.24 -24.25 7.80
C TYR A 195 0.08 -25.35 8.86
N GLU A 196 0.51 -25.11 10.10
CA GLU A 196 0.38 -26.06 11.21
C GLU A 196 -1.09 -26.44 11.50
N ILE A 197 -2.02 -25.48 11.39
CA ILE A 197 -3.47 -25.74 11.50
C ILE A 197 -3.95 -26.69 10.40
N ASN A 198 -3.47 -26.52 9.17
CA ASN A 198 -3.86 -27.38 8.06
C ASN A 198 -3.31 -28.81 8.24
N GLU A 199 -2.05 -28.95 8.66
CA GLU A 199 -1.45 -30.26 8.99
C GLU A 199 -2.21 -30.94 10.13
N SER A 200 -2.54 -30.21 11.20
CA SER A 200 -3.31 -30.75 12.33
C SER A 200 -4.71 -31.20 11.93
N LYS A 201 -5.39 -30.47 11.03
CA LYS A 201 -6.69 -30.89 10.47
C LYS A 201 -6.58 -32.18 9.65
N ILE A 202 -5.52 -32.34 8.86
CA ILE A 202 -5.26 -33.56 8.09
C ILE A 202 -5.06 -34.74 9.06
N ALA A 203 -4.21 -34.57 10.08
CA ALA A 203 -3.96 -35.60 11.09
C ALA A 203 -5.24 -36.03 11.82
N ILE A 204 -6.13 -35.09 12.17
CA ILE A 204 -7.44 -35.40 12.77
C ILE A 204 -8.30 -36.27 11.86
N GLU A 205 -8.37 -35.97 10.56
CA GLU A 205 -9.15 -36.77 9.61
C GLU A 205 -8.55 -38.18 9.42
N ASP A 206 -7.22 -38.30 9.40
CA ASP A 206 -6.53 -39.60 9.36
C ASP A 206 -6.80 -40.45 10.61
N ILE A 207 -6.80 -39.83 11.80
CA ILE A 207 -7.15 -40.51 13.06
C ILE A 207 -8.63 -40.94 13.04
N LYS A 208 -9.56 -40.07 12.59
CA LYS A 208 -10.98 -40.43 12.46
C LYS A 208 -11.19 -41.60 11.51
N GLN A 209 -10.48 -41.62 10.39
CA GLN A 209 -10.52 -42.73 9.44
C GLN A 209 -9.97 -44.01 10.08
N SER A 210 -8.87 -43.93 10.82
CA SER A 210 -8.30 -45.05 11.58
C SER A 210 -9.26 -45.60 12.64
N ILE A 211 -10.00 -44.74 13.35
CA ILE A 211 -11.06 -45.15 14.29
C ILE A 211 -12.17 -45.91 13.56
N LYS A 212 -12.60 -45.41 12.40
CA LYS A 212 -13.63 -46.06 11.58
C LYS A 212 -13.15 -47.44 11.11
N ASP A 213 -11.91 -47.54 10.65
CA ASP A 213 -11.32 -48.79 10.20
C ASP A 213 -11.18 -49.79 11.35
N TYR A 214 -10.71 -49.35 12.52
CA TYR A 214 -10.65 -50.17 13.73
C TYR A 214 -12.03 -50.72 14.12
N ASN A 215 -13.07 -49.88 14.06
CA ASN A 215 -14.44 -50.31 14.39
C ASN A 215 -14.98 -51.36 13.44
N ASN A 216 -14.53 -51.37 12.18
CA ASN A 216 -14.90 -52.37 11.18
C ASN A 216 -14.07 -53.67 11.26
N LEU A 217 -13.05 -53.74 12.13
CA LEU A 217 -12.26 -54.97 12.30
C LEU A 217 -13.09 -56.09 12.96
N PRO A 218 -12.84 -57.36 12.58
CA PRO A 218 -13.35 -58.54 13.28
C PRO A 218 -12.93 -58.59 14.76
N ASP A 219 -13.75 -59.22 15.62
CA ASP A 219 -13.53 -59.26 17.07
C ASP A 219 -12.24 -59.99 17.48
N ASP A 220 -11.85 -61.02 16.74
CA ASP A 220 -10.59 -61.74 16.94
C ASP A 220 -9.38 -60.84 16.65
N GLN A 221 -9.48 -59.92 15.69
CA GLN A 221 -8.43 -58.93 15.42
C GLN A 221 -8.42 -57.80 16.45
N LYS A 222 -9.58 -57.36 16.94
CA LYS A 222 -9.66 -56.38 18.03
C LYS A 222 -9.08 -56.94 19.35
N ALA A 223 -9.27 -58.23 19.60
CA ALA A 223 -8.71 -58.91 20.77
C ALA A 223 -7.17 -58.93 20.81
N LEU A 224 -6.51 -58.79 19.64
CA LEU A 224 -5.04 -58.66 19.57
C LEU A 224 -4.54 -57.27 20.00
N ASN A 225 -5.40 -56.25 20.00
CA ASN A 225 -5.07 -54.89 20.41
C ASN A 225 -6.24 -54.23 21.17
N PRO A 226 -6.56 -54.71 22.40
CA PRO A 226 -7.76 -54.28 23.12
C PRO A 226 -7.79 -52.79 23.46
N ASP A 227 -6.62 -52.16 23.61
CA ASP A 227 -6.49 -50.74 23.93
C ASP A 227 -6.43 -49.84 22.69
N GLY A 228 -6.43 -50.41 21.48
CA GLY A 228 -6.24 -49.67 20.22
C GLY A 228 -7.24 -48.54 20.02
N LEU A 229 -8.53 -48.78 20.32
CA LEU A 229 -9.56 -47.75 20.21
C LEU A 229 -9.38 -46.63 21.25
N ASN A 230 -9.00 -46.98 22.48
CA ASN A 230 -8.76 -45.98 23.53
C ASN A 230 -7.55 -45.11 23.19
N ASN A 231 -6.49 -45.70 22.64
CA ASN A 231 -5.31 -44.97 22.18
C ASN A 231 -5.67 -44.00 21.04
N LEU A 232 -6.38 -44.47 20.01
CA LEU A 232 -6.83 -43.60 18.90
C LEU A 232 -7.73 -42.45 19.38
N ASN A 233 -8.62 -42.70 20.35
CA ASN A 233 -9.45 -41.65 20.94
C ASN A 233 -8.62 -40.63 21.76
N ASN A 234 -7.59 -41.09 22.48
CA ASN A 234 -6.68 -40.20 23.20
C ASN A 234 -5.85 -39.35 22.23
N ASP A 235 -5.35 -39.94 21.15
CA ASP A 235 -4.63 -39.22 20.09
C ASP A 235 -5.54 -38.17 19.46
N LEU A 236 -6.79 -38.53 19.13
CA LEU A 236 -7.79 -37.60 18.61
C LEU A 236 -8.05 -36.43 19.56
N ASN A 237 -8.18 -36.69 20.86
CA ASN A 237 -8.40 -35.62 21.84
C ASN A 237 -7.18 -34.70 21.96
N THR A 238 -5.98 -35.27 21.97
CA THR A 238 -4.71 -34.52 22.04
C THR A 238 -4.54 -33.63 20.81
N GLU A 239 -4.83 -34.16 19.63
CA GLU A 239 -4.73 -33.41 18.39
C GLU A 239 -5.80 -32.31 18.30
N ASN A 240 -7.03 -32.57 18.76
CA ASN A 240 -8.07 -31.54 18.85
C ASN A 240 -7.68 -30.41 19.82
N ASP A 241 -7.07 -30.72 20.95
CA ASP A 241 -6.57 -29.71 21.90
C ASP A 241 -5.43 -28.88 21.28
N THR A 242 -4.55 -29.53 20.52
CA THR A 242 -3.47 -28.88 19.75
C THR A 242 -4.05 -27.91 18.72
N LEU A 243 -5.00 -28.36 17.90
CA LEU A 243 -5.70 -27.53 16.91
C LEU A 243 -6.34 -26.30 17.57
N GLN A 244 -7.06 -26.47 18.68
CA GLN A 244 -7.67 -25.34 19.40
C GLN A 244 -6.64 -24.32 19.89
N ASN A 245 -5.47 -24.77 20.33
CA ASN A 245 -4.39 -23.89 20.76
C ASN A 245 -3.76 -23.14 19.58
N LEU A 246 -3.55 -23.83 18.46
CA LEU A 246 -3.06 -23.21 17.22
C LEU A 246 -4.04 -22.16 16.69
N GLU A 247 -5.34 -22.45 16.66
CA GLU A 247 -6.36 -21.48 16.22
C GLU A 247 -6.42 -20.23 17.12
N LYS A 248 -6.28 -20.40 18.44
CA LYS A 248 -6.13 -19.28 19.38
C LYS A 248 -4.85 -18.48 19.10
N GLY A 249 -3.74 -19.16 18.81
CA GLY A 249 -2.48 -18.58 18.39
C GLY A 249 -2.64 -17.72 17.14
N LEU A 250 -3.21 -18.29 16.08
CA LEU A 250 -3.47 -17.61 14.80
C LEU A 250 -4.35 -16.38 15.01
N LYS A 251 -5.41 -16.47 15.81
CA LYS A 251 -6.29 -15.33 16.13
C LYS A 251 -5.54 -14.21 16.84
N LYS A 252 -4.62 -14.54 17.75
CA LYS A 252 -3.77 -13.53 18.41
C LYS A 252 -2.82 -12.90 17.41
N GLN A 253 -2.22 -13.71 16.54
CA GLN A 253 -1.27 -13.26 15.53
C GLN A 253 -1.91 -12.33 14.50
N LYS A 254 -3.11 -12.66 13.99
CA LYS A 254 -3.90 -11.79 13.09
C LYS A 254 -4.12 -10.41 13.68
N LYS A 255 -4.45 -10.30 14.98
CA LYS A 255 -4.59 -9.01 15.65
C LYS A 255 -3.30 -8.22 15.80
N ILE A 256 -2.14 -8.88 15.81
CA ILE A 256 -0.84 -8.21 15.82
C ILE A 256 -0.56 -7.65 14.44
N VAL A 257 -0.75 -8.46 13.39
CA VAL A 257 -0.58 -8.04 11.99
C VAL A 257 -1.54 -6.90 11.65
N GLU A 258 -2.83 -6.99 11.99
CA GLU A 258 -3.83 -5.92 11.77
C GLU A 258 -3.44 -4.58 12.42
N LYS A 259 -2.73 -4.61 13.56
CA LYS A 259 -2.24 -3.38 14.20
C LYS A 259 -1.00 -2.78 13.54
N LEU A 260 -0.24 -3.62 12.83
CA LEU A 260 0.93 -3.19 12.07
C LEU A 260 0.53 -2.77 10.64
N GLU A 261 -0.56 -3.32 10.12
CA GLU A 261 -1.08 -3.06 8.80
C GLU A 261 -1.81 -1.70 8.75
N ASP A 262 -1.06 -0.63 8.48
CA ASP A 262 -1.66 0.64 8.03
C ASP A 262 -1.60 0.81 6.51
N VAL A 263 -1.02 -0.12 5.74
CA VAL A 263 -0.96 -0.04 4.28
C VAL A 263 -0.90 -1.44 3.63
N PRO A 264 -1.84 -1.83 2.73
CA PRO A 264 -1.59 -2.89 1.76
C PRO A 264 -0.35 -2.58 0.92
N PHE A 265 0.70 -3.38 1.09
CA PHE A 265 1.88 -3.38 0.23
C PHE A 265 1.57 -4.19 -1.03
N THR A 266 1.00 -3.56 -2.05
CA THR A 266 0.87 -4.18 -3.38
C THR A 266 2.07 -3.75 -4.23
N VAL A 267 3.03 -4.65 -4.42
CA VAL A 267 4.01 -4.52 -5.50
C VAL A 267 3.65 -5.59 -6.51
N GLY A 268 2.94 -5.18 -7.57
CA GLY A 268 2.93 -5.89 -8.83
C GLY A 268 2.60 -7.39 -8.80
N ASP A 269 1.51 -7.82 -8.15
CA ASP A 269 0.90 -9.12 -8.48
C ASP A 269 0.10 -8.99 -9.78
N LYS A 270 0.82 -8.81 -10.90
CA LYS A 270 0.28 -9.06 -12.24
C LYS A 270 1.33 -9.71 -13.11
N LYS A 271 1.38 -11.05 -13.07
CA LYS A 271 1.41 -11.87 -14.27
C LYS A 271 0.46 -13.05 -14.12
#